data_AF-A0A968ZIG4-F1
#
_entry.id   AF-A0A968ZIG4-F1
#
_cell.length_a   1.000
_cell.length_b   1.000
_cell.length_c   1.000
_cell.angle_alpha   90.00
_cell.angle_beta   90.00
_cell.angle_gamma   90.00
#
_symmetry.space_group_name_H-M   'P 1'
#
loop_
_entity.id
_entity.type
_entity.pdbx_description
1 polymer ?
#
loop_
_entity_poly.entity_id
_entity_poly.type
_entity_poly.pdbx_seq_one_letter_code
_entity_poly.pdbx_strand_id
1 'polypeptide(L)'
;MAAHRGFFTKLFDLSFSEFIAVQIAGILYGIGIVLIGLACVAIVFGGLSQGAGPGIGGLILAPIVFFLNVIFFRITIEAFISSIRTAENTYRIAESLRR
;
A
#
# COMPACT_ATOMS: atom_id res chain seq x y z
N MET A 1 33.30 -8.92 -6.19
CA MET A 1 32.56 -7.82 -5.55
C MET A 1 31.10 -7.96 -5.97
N ALA A 2 30.21 -8.43 -5.10
CA ALA A 2 28.80 -8.57 -5.45
C ALA A 2 28.21 -7.17 -5.62
N ALA A 3 27.91 -6.79 -6.86
CA ALA A 3 27.24 -5.53 -7.15
C ALA A 3 25.91 -5.54 -6.41
N HIS A 4 25.75 -4.62 -5.46
CA HIS A 4 24.48 -4.39 -4.79
C HIS A 4 23.47 -3.95 -5.86
N ARG A 5 22.61 -4.88 -6.33
CA ARG A 5 21.57 -4.55 -7.31
C ARG A 5 20.74 -3.39 -6.75
N GLY A 6 20.57 -2.34 -7.54
CA GLY A 6 19.84 -1.14 -7.12
C GLY A 6 18.36 -1.43 -6.84
N PHE A 7 17.75 -0.60 -5.99
CA PHE A 7 16.34 -0.69 -5.59
C PHE A 7 15.37 -0.82 -6.78
N PHE A 8 15.57 -0.03 -7.83
CA PHE A 8 14.73 -0.09 -9.04
C PHE A 8 14.93 -1.39 -9.82
N THR A 9 16.15 -1.92 -9.89
CA THR A 9 16.43 -3.22 -10.52
C THR A 9 15.68 -4.34 -9.80
N LYS A 10 15.65 -4.27 -8.47
CA LYS A 10 14.90 -5.20 -7.62
C LYS A 10 13.38 -5.02 -7.81
N LEU A 11 12.88 -3.79 -7.82
CA LEU A 11 11.45 -3.48 -8.02
C LEU A 11 10.87 -4.02 -9.33
N PHE A 12 11.67 -4.01 -10.41
CA PHE A 12 11.27 -4.54 -11.72
C PHE A 12 11.78 -5.98 -11.97
N ASP A 13 12.26 -6.68 -10.94
CA ASP A 13 12.66 -8.07 -11.06
C ASP A 13 11.43 -8.98 -11.08
N LEU A 14 10.98 -9.35 -12.29
CA LEU A 14 9.84 -10.24 -12.52
C LEU A 14 10.07 -11.67 -12.00
N SER A 15 11.30 -12.01 -11.59
CA SER A 15 11.60 -13.30 -10.99
C SER A 15 11.14 -13.41 -9.52
N PHE A 16 10.79 -12.31 -8.86
CA PHE A 16 10.43 -12.26 -7.42
C PHE A 16 11.43 -12.98 -6.50
N SER A 17 12.71 -13.07 -6.88
CA SER A 17 13.69 -13.86 -6.13
C SER A 17 14.06 -13.24 -4.78
N GLU A 18 13.69 -11.98 -4.54
CA GLU A 18 13.90 -11.26 -3.29
C GLU A 18 12.61 -10.69 -2.73
N PHE A 19 12.44 -10.77 -1.41
CA PHE A 19 11.30 -10.23 -0.66
C PHE A 19 11.36 -8.71 -0.48
N ILE A 20 11.24 -7.97 -1.59
CA ILE A 20 11.33 -6.48 -1.61
C ILE A 20 10.08 -5.81 -1.06
N ALA A 21 8.96 -6.53 -0.99
CA ALA A 21 7.67 -6.02 -0.55
C ALA A 21 7.74 -5.24 0.78
N VAL A 22 8.53 -5.73 1.75
CA VAL A 22 8.69 -5.08 3.07
C VAL A 22 9.41 -3.74 2.95
N GLN A 23 10.35 -3.60 2.02
CA GLN A 23 11.11 -2.36 1.79
C GLN A 23 10.25 -1.29 1.10
N ILE A 24 9.40 -1.70 0.16
CA ILE A 24 8.57 -0.77 -0.64
C ILE A 24 7.26 -0.41 0.06
N ALA A 25 6.82 -1.19 1.05
CA ALA A 25 5.50 -1.03 1.66
C ALA A 25 5.26 0.36 2.24
N GLY A 26 6.29 1.00 2.83
CA GLY A 26 6.17 2.37 3.33
C GLY A 26 5.93 3.40 2.22
N ILE A 27 6.65 3.28 1.10
CA ILE A 27 6.49 4.14 -0.08
C ILE A 27 5.11 3.90 -0.71
N LEU A 28 4.73 2.64 -0.87
CA LEU A 28 3.43 2.26 -1.41
C LEU A 28 2.28 2.77 -0.53
N TYR A 29 2.44 2.71 0.79
CA TYR A 29 1.47 3.27 1.74
C TYR A 29 1.32 4.78 1.56
N GLY A 30 2.43 5.51 1.47
CA GLY A 30 2.42 6.96 1.23
C GLY A 30 1.73 7.34 -0.09
N ILE A 31 2.09 6.66 -1.19
CA ILE A 31 1.45 6.87 -2.50
C ILE A 31 -0.05 6.57 -2.41
N GLY A 32 -0.44 5.47 -1.75
CA GLY A 32 -1.84 5.10 -1.60
C GLY A 32 -2.66 6.13 -0.82
N ILE A 33 -2.13 6.72 0.26
CA ILE A 33 -2.81 7.82 0.98
C ILE A 33 -3.05 9.00 0.05
N VAL A 34 -2.06 9.39 -0.76
CA VAL A 34 -2.19 10.51 -1.70
C VAL A 34 -3.28 10.20 -2.73
N LEU A 35 -3.29 8.99 -3.31
CA LEU A 35 -4.30 8.58 -4.28
C LEU A 35 -5.72 8.54 -3.67
N ILE A 36 -5.87 8.02 -2.45
CA ILE A 36 -7.15 8.04 -1.72
C ILE A 36 -7.59 9.48 -1.48
N GLY A 37 -6.68 10.38 -1.09
CA GLY A 37 -6.95 11.80 -0.93
C GLY A 37 -7.45 12.45 -2.23
N LEU A 38 -6.79 12.19 -3.35
CA LEU A 38 -7.21 12.68 -4.67
C LEU A 38 -8.58 12.13 -5.08
N ALA A 39 -8.87 10.86 -4.81
CA ALA A 39 -10.19 10.29 -5.06
C ALA A 39 -11.29 10.97 -4.22
N CYS A 40 -11.02 11.28 -2.95
CA CYS A 40 -11.94 12.05 -2.10
C CYS A 40 -12.17 13.48 -2.61
N VAL A 41 -11.12 14.14 -3.11
CA VAL A 41 -11.24 15.45 -3.76
C VAL A 41 -12.14 15.35 -5.00
N ALA A 42 -11.98 14.31 -5.82
CA ALA A 42 -12.83 14.07 -6.98
C ALA A 42 -14.30 13.82 -6.59
N ILE A 43 -14.57 13.13 -5.48
CA ILE A 43 -15.94 12.94 -4.94
C ILE A 43 -16.58 14.29 -4.61
N VAL A 44 -15.84 15.19 -3.94
CA VAL A 44 -16.35 16.52 -3.57
C VAL A 44 -16.67 17.35 -4.80
N PHE A 45 -15.74 17.47 -5.76
CA PHE A 45 -15.95 18.25 -6.98
C PHE A 45 -17.02 17.63 -7.89
N GLY A 46 -17.08 16.31 -7.97
CA GLY A 46 -18.14 15.59 -8.68
C GLY A 46 -19.51 15.89 -8.09
N GLY A 47 -19.63 15.87 -6.75
CA GLY A 47 -20.83 16.28 -6.04
C GLY A 47 -21.22 17.73 -6.32
N LEU A 48 -20.26 18.66 -6.22
CA LEU A 48 -20.52 20.09 -6.47
C LEU A 48 -20.99 20.34 -7.91
N SER A 49 -20.47 19.61 -8.89
CA SER A 49 -20.87 19.76 -10.30
C SER A 49 -22.33 19.38 -10.57
N GLN A 50 -22.93 18.56 -9.70
CA GLN A 50 -24.34 18.12 -9.77
C GLN A 50 -25.28 19.02 -8.95
N GLY A 51 -24.76 20.03 -8.25
CA GLY A 51 -25.52 20.99 -7.44
C GLY A 51 -25.18 20.98 -5.95
N ALA A 52 -25.83 21.89 -5.20
CA ALA A 52 -25.49 22.13 -3.79
C ALA A 52 -25.76 20.92 -2.88
N GLY A 53 -26.88 20.20 -3.07
CA GLY A 53 -27.24 19.03 -2.27
C GLY A 53 -26.20 17.90 -2.37
N PRO A 54 -25.89 17.39 -3.57
CA PRO A 54 -24.84 16.40 -3.77
C PRO A 54 -23.44 16.91 -3.35
N GLY A 55 -23.16 18.21 -3.50
CA GLY A 55 -21.90 18.80 -3.04
C GLY A 55 -21.71 18.76 -1.51
N ILE A 56 -22.75 19.12 -0.75
CA ILE A 56 -22.74 19.02 0.72
C ILE A 56 -22.63 17.55 1.15
N GLY A 57 -23.34 16.64 0.47
CA GLY A 57 -23.20 15.21 0.69
C GLY A 57 -21.77 14.72 0.46
N GLY A 58 -21.12 15.18 -0.61
CA GLY A 58 -19.72 14.90 -0.92
C GLY A 58 -18.75 15.39 0.16
N LEU A 59 -18.97 16.59 0.73
CA LEU A 59 -18.13 17.12 1.82
C LEU A 59 -18.22 16.31 3.11
N ILE A 60 -19.37 15.71 3.41
CA ILE A 60 -19.58 14.87 4.59
C ILE A 60 -19.07 13.44 4.35
N LEU A 61 -19.34 12.88 3.17
CA LEU A 61 -18.97 11.51 2.83
C LEU A 61 -17.48 11.37 2.53
N ALA A 62 -16.82 12.36 1.91
CA ALA A 62 -15.43 12.26 1.50
C ALA A 62 -14.46 12.00 2.68
N PRO A 63 -14.57 12.67 3.85
CA PRO A 63 -13.75 12.34 5.02
C PRO A 63 -13.99 10.92 5.54
N ILE A 64 -15.24 10.47 5.58
CA ILE A 64 -15.60 9.11 6.04
C ILE A 64 -14.98 8.07 5.11
N VAL A 65 -15.15 8.26 3.80
CA VAL A 65 -14.54 7.40 2.76
C VAL A 65 -13.02 7.43 2.85
N PHE A 66 -12.41 8.59 3.08
CA PHE A 66 -10.97 8.75 3.23
C PHE A 66 -10.44 7.89 4.38
N PHE A 67 -10.95 8.11 5.59
CA PHE A 67 -10.45 7.40 6.77
C PHE A 67 -10.69 5.90 6.69
N LEU A 68 -11.87 5.46 6.23
CA LEU A 68 -12.16 4.04 6.04
C LEU A 68 -11.16 3.41 5.06
N ASN A 69 -10.95 4.01 3.89
CA ASN A 69 -10.02 3.47 2.90
C ASN A 69 -8.57 3.48 3.40
N VAL A 70 -8.13 4.52 4.11
CA VAL A 70 -6.78 4.55 4.70
C VAL A 70 -6.60 3.43 5.72
N ILE A 71 -7.59 3.20 6.59
CA ILE A 71 -7.55 2.12 7.58
C ILE A 71 -7.50 0.75 6.89
N PHE A 72 -8.39 0.50 5.92
CA PHE A 72 -8.39 -0.76 5.18
C PHE A 72 -7.06 -0.97 4.45
N PHE A 73 -6.57 0.05 3.76
CA PHE A 73 -5.31 -0.02 3.04
C PHE A 73 -4.14 -0.31 3.98
N ARG A 74 -4.15 0.28 5.18
CA ARG A 74 -3.15 0.00 6.21
C ARG A 74 -3.18 -1.46 6.65
N ILE A 75 -4.36 -1.98 6.97
CA ILE A 75 -4.54 -3.38 7.38
C ILE A 75 -4.07 -4.33 6.26
N THR A 76 -4.43 -4.03 5.01
CA THR A 76 -4.01 -4.82 3.85
C THR A 76 -2.49 -4.87 3.70
N ILE A 77 -1.81 -3.71 3.76
CA ILE A 77 -0.34 -3.65 3.68
C ILE A 77 0.30 -4.42 4.83
N GLU A 78 -0.19 -4.26 6.06
CA GLU A 78 0.31 -4.99 7.22
C GLU A 78 0.11 -6.50 7.08
N ALA A 79 -1.04 -6.95 6.57
CA ALA A 79 -1.30 -8.36 6.30
C ALA A 79 -0.31 -8.92 5.26
N PHE A 80 -0.07 -8.21 4.15
CA PHE A 80 0.90 -8.62 3.13
C PHE A 80 2.32 -8.72 3.70
N ILE A 81 2.77 -7.71 4.45
CA ILE A 81 4.09 -7.72 5.10
C ILE A 81 4.18 -8.89 6.07
N SER A 82 3.14 -9.13 6.87
CA SER A 82 3.11 -10.22 7.84
C SER A 82 3.24 -11.58 7.17
N SER A 83 2.49 -11.84 6.09
CA SER A 83 2.60 -13.09 5.34
C SER A 83 4.01 -13.31 4.78
N ILE A 84 4.63 -12.26 4.26
CA ILE A 84 5.99 -12.33 3.69
C ILE A 84 7.03 -12.58 4.79
N ARG A 85 6.94 -11.86 5.91
CA ARG A 85 7.83 -12.08 7.07
C ARG A 85 7.67 -13.48 7.65
N THR A 86 6.46 -14.03 7.68
CA THR A 86 6.22 -15.42 8.11
C THR A 86 6.91 -16.42 7.18
N ALA A 87 6.81 -16.22 5.86
CA ALA A 87 7.52 -17.06 4.89
C ALA A 87 9.05 -16.97 5.06
N GLU A 88 9.58 -15.76 5.24
CA GLU A 88 11.02 -15.53 5.46
C GLU A 88 11.51 -16.20 6.76
N ASN A 89 10.76 -16.07 7.85
CA ASN A 89 11.08 -16.71 9.11
C ASN A 89 11.04 -18.24 9.00
N THR A 90 10.07 -18.79 8.26
CA THR A 90 9.95 -20.23 8.02
C THR A 90 11.15 -20.77 7.23
N TYR A 91 11.57 -20.03 6.20
CA TYR A 91 12.77 -20.35 5.42
C TYR A 91 14.03 -20.37 6.30
N ARG A 92 14.20 -19.35 7.16
CA ARG A 92 15.33 -19.28 8.10
C ARG A 92 15.36 -20.44 9.10
N ILE A 93 14.20 -20.87 9.60
CA ILE A 93 14.09 -22.04 10.50
C ILE A 93 14.54 -23.31 9.75
N ALA A 94 14.03 -23.54 8.55
CA ALA A 94 14.39 -24.72 7.76
C ALA A 94 15.89 -24.78 7.44
N GLU A 95 16.51 -23.63 7.16
CA GLU A 95 17.95 -23.55 6.91
C GLU A 95 18.78 -23.77 8.17
N SER A 96 18.30 -23.31 9.34
CA SER A 96 18.99 -23.54 10.62
C SER A 96 19.04 -25.02 11.04
N LEU A 97 18.05 -25.83 10.64
CA LEU A 97 18.00 -27.27 10.91
C LEU A 97 18.90 -28.10 9.98
N ARG A 98 19.42 -27.48 8.91
CA ARG A 98 20.27 -28.11 7.90
C ARG A 98 21.76 -27.98 8.22
N ARG A 99 22.12 -27.26 9.28
CA ARG A 99 23.46 -27.13 9.85
C ARG A 99 23.59 -28.02 11.09
#